data_AF-A0A6B1AQZ9-F1
#
_entry.id   AF-A0A6B1AQZ9-F1
#
_cell.length_a   1.000
_cell.length_b   1.000
_cell.length_c   1.000
_cell.angle_alpha   90.00
_cell.angle_beta   90.00
_cell.angle_gamma   90.00
#
_symmetry.space_group_name_H-M   'P 1'
#
loop_
_entity.id
_entity.type
_entity.pdbx_description
1 polymer ?
#
loop_
_entity_poly.entity_id
_entity_poly.type
_entity_poly.pdbx_seq_one_letter_code
_entity_poly.pdbx_strand_id
1 'polypeptide(L)'
;MPTENVSERFADIDNWSTHSTVSAMFEAQLSAIAAIGPELATIAHAAEAASRRLMEGGRLVYAGAGTSGRIAVQDGVELGPTFGWPAARVAYALAGGRDALVGSVELAEDDAEAAAHDLDKIAVAKNDVLVGVAASGRTPYTVGAIEKANGAGALTIGIANNRPSPLLDKAQIGICAETGSEVIAGSTRMKAGTAQKAILNLFSTATMIRCGRVYQGLMVDMVISNRKLKTRAVEIVGRLAGVDNAVAEAALDAAGGNIKLGVLCALGMELDEAERLLSRRKGILRDAVIEMNENSASRKEDRK
;
A
#
# COMPACT_ATOMS: atom_id res chain seq x y z
N MET A 1 -12.10 -26.00 -2.30
CA MET A 1 -10.99 -25.10 -2.71
C MET A 1 -9.87 -25.35 -1.74
N PRO A 2 -8.57 -25.30 -2.13
CA PRO A 2 -7.47 -25.60 -1.23
C PRO A 2 -7.59 -24.95 0.15
N THR A 3 -7.96 -23.67 0.24
CA THR A 3 -8.13 -22.95 1.54
C THR A 3 -9.23 -23.51 2.46
N GLU A 4 -10.23 -24.19 1.91
CA GLU A 4 -11.36 -24.78 2.65
C GLU A 4 -11.15 -26.26 2.98
N ASN A 5 -10.21 -26.92 2.31
CA ASN A 5 -9.99 -28.35 2.48
C ASN A 5 -9.35 -28.64 3.84
N VAL A 6 -9.79 -29.72 4.48
CA VAL A 6 -9.10 -30.29 5.65
C VAL A 6 -7.76 -30.86 5.18
N SER A 7 -6.68 -30.47 5.86
CA SER A 7 -5.36 -31.06 5.63
C SER A 7 -5.19 -32.30 6.50
N GLU A 8 -4.86 -33.44 5.89
CA GLU A 8 -4.54 -34.67 6.62
C GLU A 8 -3.41 -34.47 7.64
N ARG A 9 -2.46 -33.56 7.35
CA ARG A 9 -1.39 -33.19 8.26
C ARG A 9 -1.89 -32.65 9.60
N PHE A 10 -3.06 -32.00 9.63
CA PHE A 10 -3.61 -31.31 10.79
C PHE A 10 -4.91 -31.94 11.30
N ALA A 11 -5.25 -33.16 10.87
CA ALA A 11 -6.53 -33.81 11.17
C ALA A 11 -6.82 -33.90 12.68
N ASP A 12 -5.80 -34.23 13.48
CA ASP A 12 -5.91 -34.39 14.94
C ASP A 12 -5.16 -33.28 15.71
N ILE A 13 -5.08 -32.06 15.15
CA ILE A 13 -4.31 -30.96 15.75
C ILE A 13 -4.82 -30.55 17.14
N ASP A 14 -6.09 -30.84 17.45
CA ASP A 14 -6.71 -30.65 18.77
C ASP A 14 -6.13 -31.58 19.85
N ASN A 15 -5.52 -32.71 19.47
CA ASN A 15 -4.86 -33.65 20.37
C ASN A 15 -3.35 -33.40 20.54
N TRP A 16 -2.79 -32.43 19.80
CA TRP A 16 -1.36 -32.14 19.87
C TRP A 16 -1.00 -31.37 21.12
N SER A 17 0.27 -31.45 21.54
CA SER A 17 0.77 -30.52 22.55
C SER A 17 0.64 -29.07 22.05
N THR A 18 0.41 -28.13 22.97
CA THR A 18 0.34 -26.71 22.63
C THR A 18 1.59 -26.23 21.89
N HIS A 19 2.78 -26.71 22.28
CA HIS A 19 4.05 -26.37 21.63
C HIS A 19 4.09 -26.83 20.17
N SER A 20 3.68 -28.08 19.90
CA SER A 20 3.62 -28.62 18.53
C SER A 20 2.60 -27.87 17.69
N THR A 21 1.44 -27.54 18.25
CA THR A 21 0.38 -26.75 17.60
C THR A 21 0.89 -25.38 17.19
N VAL A 22 1.52 -24.64 18.10
CA VAL A 22 2.07 -23.31 17.80
C VAL A 22 3.20 -23.38 16.79
N SER A 23 4.08 -24.38 16.89
CA SER A 23 5.17 -24.60 15.92
C SER A 23 4.62 -24.84 14.50
N ALA A 24 3.59 -25.68 14.37
CA ALA A 24 2.95 -25.92 13.08
C ALA A 24 2.24 -24.67 12.52
N MET A 25 1.61 -23.87 13.39
CA MET A 25 1.04 -22.58 12.99
C MET A 25 2.12 -21.61 12.49
N PHE A 26 3.29 -21.56 13.15
CA PHE A 26 4.41 -20.73 12.71
C PHE A 26 4.95 -21.17 11.34
N GLU A 27 5.18 -22.46 11.14
CA GLU A 27 5.61 -23.00 9.84
C GLU A 27 4.60 -22.69 8.72
N ALA A 28 3.30 -22.77 9.04
CA ALA A 28 2.25 -22.37 8.11
C ALA A 28 2.36 -20.88 7.72
N GLN A 29 2.70 -19.99 8.66
CA GLN A 29 2.97 -18.57 8.34
C GLN A 29 4.16 -18.41 7.40
N LEU A 30 5.26 -19.14 7.62
CA LEU A 30 6.44 -19.11 6.74
C LEU A 30 6.09 -19.57 5.32
N SER A 31 5.32 -20.66 5.20
CA SER A 31 4.82 -21.16 3.93
C SER A 31 3.93 -20.13 3.21
N ALA A 32 3.11 -19.38 3.96
CA ALA A 32 2.28 -18.32 3.39
C ALA A 32 3.11 -17.21 2.74
N ILE A 33 4.21 -16.80 3.39
CA ILE A 33 5.14 -15.81 2.83
C ILE A 33 5.86 -16.36 1.60
N ALA A 34 6.31 -17.61 1.65
CA ALA A 34 6.95 -18.27 0.51
C ALA A 34 6.05 -18.33 -0.74
N ALA A 35 4.73 -18.50 -0.55
CA ALA A 35 3.74 -18.54 -1.63
C ALA A 35 3.62 -17.22 -2.43
N ILE A 36 4.17 -16.11 -1.93
CA ILE A 36 4.18 -14.82 -2.62
C ILE A 36 5.29 -14.75 -3.67
N GLY A 37 6.37 -15.54 -3.51
CA GLY A 37 7.56 -15.49 -4.36
C GLY A 37 7.28 -15.52 -5.88
N PRO A 38 6.41 -16.42 -6.37
CA PRO A 38 6.04 -16.45 -7.80
C PRO A 38 5.35 -15.18 -8.32
N GLU A 39 4.71 -14.39 -7.45
CA GLU A 39 3.91 -13.21 -7.83
C GLU A 39 4.67 -11.88 -7.74
N LEU A 40 5.95 -11.88 -7.38
CA LEU A 40 6.73 -10.65 -7.17
C LEU A 40 6.77 -9.75 -8.42
N ALA A 41 6.88 -10.34 -9.62
CA ALA A 41 6.85 -9.59 -10.88
C ALA A 41 5.47 -8.96 -11.13
N THR A 42 4.39 -9.68 -10.86
CA THR A 42 3.01 -9.18 -10.97
C THR A 42 2.75 -8.04 -10.00
N ILE A 43 3.22 -8.16 -8.75
CA ILE A 43 3.11 -7.11 -7.72
C ILE A 43 3.87 -5.86 -8.15
N ALA A 44 5.08 -6.01 -8.69
CA ALA A 44 5.86 -4.89 -9.21
C ALA A 44 5.13 -4.19 -10.37
N HIS A 45 4.59 -4.96 -11.31
CA HIS A 45 3.78 -4.43 -12.41
C HIS A 45 2.55 -3.66 -11.92
N ALA A 46 1.84 -4.23 -10.94
CA ALA A 46 0.69 -3.59 -10.31
C ALA A 46 1.06 -2.24 -9.67
N ALA A 47 2.16 -2.19 -8.92
CA ALA A 47 2.64 -0.98 -8.27
C ALA A 47 3.03 0.11 -9.27
N GLU A 48 3.68 -0.25 -10.39
CA GLU A 48 3.99 0.70 -11.45
C GLU A 48 2.73 1.25 -12.12
N ALA A 49 1.79 0.38 -12.49
CA ALA A 49 0.52 0.77 -13.09
C ALA A 49 -0.28 1.68 -12.16
N ALA A 50 -0.36 1.33 -10.87
CA ALA A 50 -1.00 2.14 -9.84
C ALA A 50 -0.34 3.51 -9.70
N SER A 51 0.99 3.56 -9.60
CA SER A 51 1.72 4.83 -9.43
C SER A 51 1.42 5.84 -10.55
N ARG A 52 1.30 5.39 -11.81
CA ARG A 52 0.95 6.28 -12.94
C ARG A 52 -0.42 6.92 -12.75
N ARG A 53 -1.42 6.12 -12.38
CA ARG A 53 -2.81 6.56 -12.13
C ARG A 53 -2.89 7.53 -10.95
N LEU A 54 -2.19 7.21 -9.87
CA LEU A 54 -2.13 8.07 -8.69
C LEU A 54 -1.39 9.39 -8.98
N MET A 55 -0.32 9.39 -9.76
CA MET A 55 0.37 10.64 -10.12
C MET A 55 -0.49 11.58 -10.99
N GLU A 56 -1.54 11.06 -11.65
CA GLU A 56 -2.55 11.82 -12.40
C GLU A 56 -3.78 12.21 -11.55
N GLY A 57 -3.65 12.21 -10.22
CA GLY A 57 -4.69 12.69 -9.31
C GLY A 57 -5.62 11.61 -8.73
N GLY A 58 -5.47 10.35 -9.16
CA GLY A 58 -6.35 9.25 -8.79
C GLY A 58 -6.24 8.75 -7.35
N ARG A 59 -7.24 8.06 -6.83
CA ARG A 59 -7.28 7.54 -5.46
C ARG A 59 -6.98 6.06 -5.41
N LEU A 60 -6.55 5.58 -4.25
CA LEU A 60 -6.46 4.15 -3.96
C LEU A 60 -7.72 3.69 -3.23
N VAL A 61 -8.45 2.76 -3.82
CA VAL A 61 -9.73 2.26 -3.31
C VAL A 61 -9.55 0.80 -2.93
N TYR A 62 -9.79 0.45 -1.67
CA TYR A 62 -9.72 -0.95 -1.23
C TYR A 62 -11.10 -1.55 -1.11
N ALA A 63 -11.28 -2.76 -1.64
CA ALA A 63 -12.54 -3.49 -1.58
C ALA A 63 -12.34 -4.89 -0.97
N GLY A 64 -13.24 -5.29 -0.09
CA GLY A 64 -13.19 -6.63 0.51
C GLY A 64 -14.24 -6.83 1.60
N ALA A 65 -14.29 -8.05 2.12
CA ALA A 65 -15.12 -8.44 3.24
C ALA A 65 -14.29 -9.10 4.35
N GLY A 66 -14.83 -9.13 5.57
CA GLY A 66 -14.23 -9.83 6.71
C GLY A 66 -12.75 -9.51 6.92
N THR A 67 -11.94 -10.54 7.13
CA THR A 67 -10.48 -10.39 7.34
C THR A 67 -9.78 -9.71 6.17
N SER A 68 -10.10 -10.10 4.92
CA SER A 68 -9.48 -9.50 3.73
C SER A 68 -9.75 -7.99 3.64
N GLY A 69 -10.99 -7.58 3.89
CA GLY A 69 -11.36 -6.16 3.95
C GLY A 69 -10.65 -5.41 5.07
N ARG A 70 -10.55 -5.99 6.27
CA ARG A 70 -9.85 -5.36 7.41
C ARG A 70 -8.36 -5.16 7.16
N ILE A 71 -7.69 -6.16 6.58
CA ILE A 71 -6.26 -6.08 6.24
C ILE A 71 -6.04 -5.02 5.14
N ALA A 72 -6.92 -4.95 4.15
CA ALA A 72 -6.86 -3.91 3.11
C ALA A 72 -7.07 -2.50 3.69
N VAL A 73 -7.99 -2.34 4.63
CA VAL A 73 -8.19 -1.08 5.36
C VAL A 73 -6.94 -0.70 6.15
N GLN A 74 -6.34 -1.66 6.87
CA GLN A 74 -5.11 -1.42 7.63
C GLN A 74 -4.00 -0.85 6.73
N ASP A 75 -3.73 -1.47 5.58
CA ASP A 75 -2.71 -1.00 4.64
C ASP A 75 -2.99 0.44 4.18
N GLY A 76 -4.24 0.75 3.79
CA GLY A 76 -4.62 2.10 3.39
C GLY A 76 -4.49 3.16 4.49
N VAL A 77 -4.85 2.82 5.74
CA VAL A 77 -4.76 3.74 6.89
C VAL A 77 -3.29 4.08 7.20
N GLU A 78 -2.38 3.12 7.04
CA GLU A 78 -0.95 3.29 7.31
C GLU A 78 -0.25 4.21 6.29
N LEU A 79 -0.86 4.49 5.13
CA LEU A 79 -0.27 5.37 4.09
C LEU A 79 -0.15 6.83 4.53
N GLY A 80 -1.13 7.32 5.29
CA GLY A 80 -1.15 8.71 5.79
C GLY A 80 0.06 9.02 6.67
N PRO A 81 0.23 8.37 7.84
CA PRO A 81 1.35 8.66 8.74
C PRO A 81 2.72 8.33 8.12
N THR A 82 2.81 7.31 7.26
CA THR A 82 4.09 6.81 6.71
C THR A 82 4.58 7.65 5.52
N PHE A 83 3.68 7.93 4.57
CA PHE A 83 4.04 8.54 3.28
C PHE A 83 3.41 9.92 3.06
N GLY A 84 2.73 10.47 4.06
CA GLY A 84 2.00 11.74 3.92
C GLY A 84 0.90 11.64 2.87
N TRP A 85 0.40 10.42 2.60
CA TRP A 85 -0.60 10.22 1.56
C TRP A 85 -1.93 10.82 2.03
N PRO A 86 -2.56 11.73 1.26
CA PRO A 86 -3.75 12.43 1.74
C PRO A 86 -4.91 11.47 2.02
N ALA A 87 -5.65 11.69 3.11
CA ALA A 87 -6.82 10.86 3.45
C ALA A 87 -7.88 10.88 2.32
N ALA A 88 -8.06 12.01 1.64
CA ALA A 88 -8.95 12.13 0.49
C ALA A 88 -8.51 11.32 -0.75
N ARG A 89 -7.27 10.82 -0.75
CA ARG A 89 -6.67 9.99 -1.80
C ARG A 89 -6.75 8.49 -1.51
N VAL A 90 -7.50 8.11 -0.46
CA VAL A 90 -7.82 6.71 -0.10
C VAL A 90 -9.32 6.57 0.13
N ALA A 91 -9.91 5.47 -0.34
CA ALA A 91 -11.29 5.12 -0.05
C ALA A 91 -11.43 3.62 0.26
N TYR A 92 -12.53 3.25 0.92
CA TYR A 92 -12.77 1.89 1.36
C TYR A 92 -14.20 1.47 1.02
N ALA A 93 -14.33 0.41 0.23
CA ALA A 93 -15.56 -0.31 -0.03
C ALA A 93 -15.53 -1.60 0.79
N LEU A 94 -15.94 -1.52 2.05
CA LEU A 94 -15.95 -2.65 2.98
C LEU A 94 -17.36 -3.24 3.07
N ALA A 95 -17.49 -4.53 2.79
CA ALA A 95 -18.76 -5.24 2.97
C ALA A 95 -19.25 -5.08 4.42
N GLY A 96 -20.47 -4.58 4.60
CA GLY A 96 -21.05 -4.28 5.92
C GLY A 96 -20.63 -2.91 6.49
N GLY A 97 -19.93 -2.08 5.71
CA GLY A 97 -19.55 -0.73 6.08
C GLY A 97 -18.54 -0.66 7.22
N ARG A 98 -18.45 0.51 7.89
CA ARG A 98 -17.45 0.76 8.93
C ARG A 98 -17.62 -0.14 10.15
N ASP A 99 -18.83 -0.59 10.45
CA ASP A 99 -19.12 -1.45 11.60
C ASP A 99 -18.45 -2.82 11.45
N ALA A 100 -18.23 -3.29 10.22
CA ALA A 100 -17.51 -4.53 9.93
C ALA A 100 -16.01 -4.47 10.28
N LEU A 101 -15.45 -3.30 10.61
CA LEU A 101 -14.06 -3.18 11.07
C LEU A 101 -13.85 -3.83 12.45
N VAL A 102 -14.84 -3.67 13.34
CA VAL A 102 -14.76 -4.13 14.74
C VAL A 102 -15.79 -5.20 15.07
N GLY A 103 -16.82 -5.35 14.24
CA GLY A 103 -17.82 -6.41 14.33
C GLY A 103 -17.78 -7.36 13.12
N SER A 104 -18.50 -8.47 13.23
CA SER A 104 -18.87 -9.30 12.09
C SER A 104 -20.27 -8.90 11.63
N VAL A 105 -20.42 -8.64 10.34
CA VAL A 105 -21.71 -8.39 9.71
C VAL A 105 -22.01 -9.60 8.84
N GLU A 106 -22.99 -10.42 9.25
CA GLU A 106 -23.38 -11.60 8.50
C GLU A 106 -23.95 -11.22 7.12
N LEU A 107 -23.74 -12.08 6.12
CA LEU A 107 -24.27 -11.99 4.74
C LEU A 107 -23.81 -10.79 3.90
N ALA A 108 -23.06 -9.84 4.46
CA ALA A 108 -22.60 -8.68 3.70
C ALA A 108 -21.65 -9.03 2.53
N GLU A 109 -20.98 -10.17 2.61
CA GLU A 109 -20.02 -10.60 1.59
C GLU A 109 -20.68 -11.18 0.31
N ASP A 110 -21.95 -11.59 0.41
CA ASP A 110 -22.73 -12.18 -0.67
C ASP A 110 -23.47 -11.15 -1.53
N ASP A 111 -23.40 -9.86 -1.18
CA ASP A 111 -24.13 -8.78 -1.85
C ASP A 111 -23.26 -8.02 -2.86
N ALA A 112 -23.36 -8.41 -4.14
CA ALA A 112 -22.66 -7.73 -5.23
C ALA A 112 -23.23 -6.33 -5.55
N GLU A 113 -24.53 -6.12 -5.34
CA GLU A 113 -25.19 -4.83 -5.59
C GLU A 113 -24.80 -3.79 -4.53
N ALA A 114 -24.61 -4.22 -3.28
CA ALA A 114 -24.06 -3.37 -2.24
C ALA A 114 -22.67 -2.83 -2.60
N ALA A 115 -21.82 -3.66 -3.21
CA ALA A 115 -20.51 -3.21 -3.69
C ALA A 115 -20.64 -2.13 -4.77
N ALA A 116 -21.55 -2.32 -5.74
CA ALA A 116 -21.79 -1.33 -6.78
C ALA A 116 -22.27 0.01 -6.20
N HIS A 117 -23.21 -0.04 -5.26
CA HIS A 117 -23.72 1.14 -4.57
C HIS A 117 -22.64 1.87 -3.76
N ASP A 118 -21.77 1.15 -3.06
CA ASP A 118 -20.67 1.76 -2.32
C ASP A 118 -19.62 2.39 -3.25
N LEU A 119 -19.35 1.78 -4.41
CA LEU A 119 -18.48 2.41 -5.41
C LEU A 119 -19.13 3.63 -6.09
N ASP A 120 -20.45 3.66 -6.25
CA ASP A 120 -21.17 4.84 -6.72
C ASP A 120 -21.07 5.99 -5.72
N LYS A 121 -21.19 5.72 -4.41
CA LYS A 121 -20.97 6.73 -3.36
C LYS A 121 -19.53 7.24 -3.34
N ILE A 122 -18.56 6.34 -3.53
CA ILE A 122 -17.13 6.71 -3.66
C ILE A 122 -16.91 7.52 -4.95
N ALA A 123 -17.79 7.41 -5.93
CA ALA A 123 -17.67 7.99 -7.27
C ALA A 123 -16.35 7.55 -7.92
N VAL A 124 -16.11 6.24 -8.00
CA VAL A 124 -14.90 5.68 -8.62
C VAL A 124 -14.79 6.16 -10.07
N ALA A 125 -13.59 6.59 -10.47
CA ALA A 125 -13.33 7.16 -11.79
C ALA A 125 -12.07 6.58 -12.44
N LYS A 126 -11.84 6.91 -13.71
CA LYS A 126 -10.76 6.35 -14.54
C LYS A 126 -9.34 6.46 -13.96
N ASN A 127 -9.06 7.46 -13.14
CA ASN A 127 -7.72 7.61 -12.55
C ASN A 127 -7.59 6.83 -11.23
N ASP A 128 -8.68 6.31 -10.67
CA ASP A 128 -8.60 5.53 -9.44
C ASP A 128 -7.98 4.14 -9.70
N VAL A 129 -7.45 3.57 -8.62
CA VAL A 129 -6.93 2.21 -8.54
C VAL A 129 -7.77 1.47 -7.52
N LEU A 130 -8.51 0.46 -7.93
CA LEU A 130 -9.27 -0.41 -7.02
C LEU A 130 -8.51 -1.71 -6.77
N VAL A 131 -8.30 -2.03 -5.48
CA VAL A 131 -7.66 -3.27 -5.02
C VAL A 131 -8.72 -4.12 -4.31
N GLY A 132 -9.16 -5.19 -4.96
CA GLY A 132 -10.10 -6.16 -4.41
C GLY A 132 -9.37 -7.32 -3.75
N VAL A 133 -9.71 -7.64 -2.50
CA VAL A 133 -9.06 -8.72 -1.73
C VAL A 133 -10.10 -9.74 -1.26
N ALA A 134 -9.90 -11.00 -1.63
CA ALA A 134 -10.70 -12.12 -1.12
C ALA A 134 -9.91 -13.44 -1.17
N ALA A 135 -9.72 -14.09 -0.01
CA ALA A 135 -8.98 -15.35 0.06
C ALA A 135 -9.57 -16.44 -0.86
N SER A 136 -10.90 -16.54 -0.85
CA SER A 136 -11.66 -17.48 -1.68
C SER A 136 -11.54 -17.20 -3.19
N GLY A 137 -11.21 -15.96 -3.56
CA GLY A 137 -11.21 -15.51 -4.96
C GLY A 137 -12.60 -15.35 -5.58
N ARG A 138 -13.68 -15.59 -4.82
CA ARG A 138 -15.05 -15.65 -5.35
C ARG A 138 -16.10 -14.89 -4.54
N THR A 139 -15.69 -14.14 -3.51
CA THR A 139 -16.60 -13.34 -2.69
C THR A 139 -17.40 -12.37 -3.55
N PRO A 140 -18.75 -12.52 -3.66
CA PRO A 140 -19.57 -11.75 -4.59
C PRO A 140 -19.41 -10.24 -4.46
N TYR A 141 -19.38 -9.71 -3.23
CA TYR A 141 -19.15 -8.29 -2.97
C TYR A 141 -17.83 -7.79 -3.61
N THR A 142 -16.72 -8.49 -3.37
CA THR A 142 -15.40 -8.09 -3.90
C THR A 142 -15.33 -8.22 -5.42
N VAL A 143 -15.96 -9.25 -5.99
CA VAL A 143 -16.03 -9.45 -7.43
C VAL A 143 -16.85 -8.32 -8.09
N GLY A 144 -18.02 -8.00 -7.55
CA GLY A 144 -18.87 -6.91 -8.03
C GLY A 144 -18.18 -5.55 -7.97
N ALA A 145 -17.37 -5.31 -6.93
CA ALA A 145 -16.55 -4.10 -6.84
C ALA A 145 -15.55 -3.97 -8.00
N ILE A 146 -14.86 -5.06 -8.36
CA ILE A 146 -13.92 -5.08 -9.49
C ILE A 146 -14.65 -4.84 -10.81
N GLU A 147 -15.79 -5.48 -11.03
CA GLU A 147 -16.59 -5.30 -12.26
C GLU A 147 -17.08 -3.86 -12.42
N LYS A 148 -17.62 -3.28 -11.35
CA LYS A 148 -18.08 -1.89 -11.35
C LYS A 148 -16.94 -0.91 -11.59
N ALA A 149 -15.78 -1.12 -10.95
CA ALA A 149 -14.60 -0.27 -11.17
C ALA A 149 -14.03 -0.39 -12.59
N ASN A 150 -14.05 -1.59 -13.18
CA ASN A 150 -13.72 -1.79 -14.59
C ASN A 150 -14.67 -0.98 -15.49
N GLY A 151 -15.98 -1.01 -15.23
CA GLY A 151 -16.98 -0.21 -15.96
C GLY A 151 -16.74 1.31 -15.86
N ALA A 152 -16.16 1.77 -14.75
CA ALA A 152 -15.75 3.17 -14.55
C ALA A 152 -14.38 3.53 -15.16
N GLY A 153 -13.67 2.54 -15.74
CA GLY A 153 -12.36 2.71 -16.36
C GLY A 153 -11.19 2.84 -15.39
N ALA A 154 -11.41 2.52 -14.11
CA ALA A 154 -10.36 2.49 -13.09
C ALA A 154 -9.37 1.34 -13.36
N LEU A 155 -8.16 1.42 -12.82
CA LEU A 155 -7.26 0.26 -12.78
C LEU A 155 -7.75 -0.69 -11.69
N THR A 156 -7.94 -1.97 -12.01
CA THR A 156 -8.39 -2.98 -11.03
C THR A 156 -7.32 -4.03 -10.76
N ILE A 157 -7.05 -4.28 -9.48
CA ILE A 157 -6.12 -5.30 -9.01
C ILE A 157 -6.88 -6.28 -8.11
N GLY A 158 -6.80 -7.57 -8.40
CA GLY A 158 -7.41 -8.63 -7.60
C GLY A 158 -6.34 -9.41 -6.82
N ILE A 159 -6.56 -9.64 -5.53
CA ILE A 159 -5.68 -10.47 -4.68
C ILE A 159 -6.49 -11.63 -4.11
N ALA A 160 -6.05 -12.86 -4.38
CA ALA A 160 -6.68 -14.09 -3.90
C ALA A 160 -5.64 -15.16 -3.52
N ASN A 161 -6.14 -16.27 -2.94
CA ASN A 161 -5.30 -17.38 -2.49
C ASN A 161 -5.66 -18.73 -3.11
N ASN A 162 -6.59 -18.74 -4.06
CA ASN A 162 -7.02 -19.94 -4.76
C ASN A 162 -7.10 -19.70 -6.26
N ARG A 163 -6.95 -20.79 -7.01
CA ARG A 163 -7.41 -20.91 -8.40
C ARG A 163 -8.41 -22.06 -8.51
N PRO A 164 -9.39 -22.01 -9.44
CA PRO A 164 -9.79 -20.84 -10.24
C PRO A 164 -10.36 -19.71 -9.37
N SER A 165 -10.33 -18.46 -9.86
CA SER A 165 -10.75 -17.29 -9.09
C SER A 165 -11.42 -16.23 -9.98
N PRO A 166 -12.76 -16.11 -9.91
CA PRO A 166 -13.50 -15.06 -10.62
C PRO A 166 -12.97 -13.65 -10.35
N LEU A 167 -12.48 -13.39 -9.13
CA LEU A 167 -11.85 -12.12 -8.76
C LEU A 167 -10.62 -11.83 -9.62
N LEU A 168 -9.74 -12.83 -9.77
CA LEU A 168 -8.51 -12.67 -10.55
C LEU A 168 -8.82 -12.58 -12.05
N ASP A 169 -9.78 -13.36 -12.53
CA ASP A 169 -10.16 -13.40 -13.94
C ASP A 169 -10.81 -12.08 -14.41
N LYS A 170 -11.52 -11.39 -13.51
CA LYS A 170 -12.18 -10.11 -13.79
C LYS A 170 -11.27 -8.89 -13.54
N ALA A 171 -10.22 -9.04 -12.74
CA ALA A 171 -9.27 -7.95 -12.52
C ALA A 171 -8.32 -7.79 -13.71
N GLN A 172 -8.01 -6.55 -14.08
CA GLN A 172 -6.95 -6.24 -15.06
C GLN A 172 -5.58 -6.82 -14.65
N ILE A 173 -5.30 -6.86 -13.34
CA ILE A 173 -4.09 -7.48 -12.79
C ILE A 173 -4.50 -8.40 -11.63
N GLY A 174 -4.38 -9.71 -11.82
CA GLY A 174 -4.65 -10.70 -10.79
C GLY A 174 -3.37 -11.22 -10.12
N ILE A 175 -3.32 -11.20 -8.79
CA ILE A 175 -2.22 -11.71 -7.96
C ILE A 175 -2.73 -12.90 -7.13
N CYS A 176 -2.14 -14.08 -7.32
CA CYS A 176 -2.54 -15.30 -6.60
C CYS A 176 -1.42 -15.84 -5.70
N ALA A 177 -1.55 -15.66 -4.38
CA ALA A 177 -0.69 -16.39 -3.45
C ALA A 177 -1.34 -17.71 -3.05
N GLU A 178 -1.00 -18.79 -3.75
CA GLU A 178 -1.55 -20.13 -3.51
C GLU A 178 -1.03 -20.73 -2.19
N THR A 179 -1.64 -20.34 -1.08
CA THR A 179 -1.21 -20.74 0.26
C THR A 179 -1.59 -22.17 0.63
N GLY A 180 -2.46 -22.83 -0.14
CA GLY A 180 -2.97 -24.17 0.14
C GLY A 180 -3.87 -24.24 1.39
N SER A 181 -4.09 -25.46 1.90
CA SER A 181 -4.98 -25.72 3.06
C SER A 181 -4.52 -25.08 4.34
N GLU A 182 -5.43 -24.41 5.03
CA GLU A 182 -5.16 -23.79 6.33
C GLU A 182 -4.89 -24.83 7.42
N VAL A 183 -4.25 -24.39 8.52
CA VAL A 183 -4.05 -25.25 9.71
C VAL A 183 -5.39 -25.66 10.33
N ILE A 184 -6.34 -24.73 10.34
CA ILE A 184 -7.75 -24.98 10.65
C ILE A 184 -8.50 -24.77 9.34
N ALA A 185 -9.15 -25.82 8.83
CA ALA A 185 -9.85 -25.78 7.54
C ALA A 185 -10.80 -24.56 7.45
N GLY A 186 -10.69 -23.78 6.37
CA GLY A 186 -11.49 -22.58 6.15
C GLY A 186 -11.09 -21.35 6.97
N SER A 187 -10.17 -21.45 7.93
CA SER A 187 -9.69 -20.31 8.74
C SER A 187 -8.68 -19.45 7.97
N THR A 188 -9.13 -18.85 6.87
CA THR A 188 -8.33 -18.04 5.94
C THR A 188 -7.77 -16.75 6.55
N ARG A 189 -8.18 -16.39 7.77
CA ARG A 189 -7.51 -15.35 8.57
C ARG A 189 -6.06 -15.69 8.93
N MET A 190 -5.64 -16.94 8.69
CA MET A 190 -4.30 -17.44 8.98
C MET A 190 -3.37 -17.25 7.78
N LYS A 191 -3.05 -18.30 7.01
CA LYS A 191 -2.05 -18.19 5.93
C LYS A 191 -2.48 -17.21 4.85
N ALA A 192 -3.71 -17.33 4.36
CA ALA A 192 -4.21 -16.45 3.30
C ALA A 192 -4.18 -14.97 3.75
N GLY A 193 -4.64 -14.66 4.97
CA GLY A 193 -4.56 -13.33 5.57
C GLY A 193 -3.12 -12.79 5.67
N THR A 194 -2.17 -13.61 6.12
CA THR A 194 -0.75 -13.22 6.18
C THR A 194 -0.17 -12.93 4.80
N ALA A 195 -0.47 -13.78 3.82
CA ALA A 195 -0.04 -13.55 2.44
C ALA A 195 -0.63 -12.25 1.88
N GLN A 196 -1.93 -11.99 2.11
CA GLN A 196 -2.61 -10.76 1.69
C GLN A 196 -1.97 -9.51 2.31
N LYS A 197 -1.69 -9.54 3.62
CA LYS A 197 -0.99 -8.43 4.31
C LYS A 197 0.35 -8.15 3.63
N ALA A 198 1.17 -9.19 3.47
CA ALA A 198 2.50 -9.05 2.89
C ALA A 198 2.44 -8.53 1.44
N ILE A 199 1.51 -9.04 0.61
CA ILE A 199 1.27 -8.53 -0.75
C ILE A 199 0.89 -7.06 -0.73
N LEU A 200 -0.08 -6.67 0.10
CA LEU A 200 -0.54 -5.29 0.21
C LEU A 200 0.62 -4.35 0.60
N ASN A 201 1.47 -4.75 1.54
CA ASN A 201 2.65 -3.97 1.90
C ASN A 201 3.69 -3.87 0.80
N LEU A 202 3.95 -4.95 0.07
CA LEU A 202 4.85 -4.91 -1.08
C LEU A 202 4.30 -3.95 -2.14
N PHE A 203 3.02 -4.09 -2.48
CA PHE A 203 2.33 -3.28 -3.47
C PHE A 203 2.29 -1.79 -3.08
N SER A 204 1.78 -1.48 -1.89
CA SER A 204 1.52 -0.10 -1.46
C SER A 204 2.83 0.65 -1.21
N THR A 205 3.82 0.00 -0.59
CA THR A 205 5.15 0.58 -0.38
C THR A 205 5.86 0.82 -1.71
N ALA A 206 5.86 -0.16 -2.63
CA ALA A 206 6.46 0.02 -3.96
C ALA A 206 5.77 1.16 -4.73
N THR A 207 4.44 1.24 -4.65
CA THR A 207 3.65 2.32 -5.26
C THR A 207 4.08 3.69 -4.70
N MET A 208 4.20 3.82 -3.37
CA MET A 208 4.60 5.08 -2.74
C MET A 208 6.04 5.47 -3.04
N ILE A 209 6.95 4.50 -3.17
CA ILE A 209 8.31 4.73 -3.68
C ILE A 209 8.26 5.30 -5.09
N ARG A 210 7.45 4.72 -5.99
CA ARG A 210 7.28 5.22 -7.37
C ARG A 210 6.62 6.59 -7.44
N CYS A 211 5.77 6.94 -6.46
CA CYS A 211 5.22 8.29 -6.28
C CYS A 211 6.21 9.27 -5.62
N GLY A 212 7.48 8.89 -5.41
CA GLY A 212 8.51 9.78 -4.87
C GLY A 212 8.38 10.08 -3.38
N ARG A 213 7.63 9.27 -2.61
CA ARG A 213 7.44 9.46 -1.15
C ARG A 213 8.64 9.02 -0.31
N VAL A 214 9.60 8.35 -0.94
CA VAL A 214 10.83 7.82 -0.32
C VAL A 214 12.05 8.29 -1.10
N TYR A 215 13.11 8.69 -0.40
CA TYR A 215 14.40 9.03 -1.01
C TYR A 215 15.53 8.43 -0.19
N GLN A 216 16.43 7.69 -0.86
CA GLN A 216 17.54 6.96 -0.23
C GLN A 216 17.13 6.08 0.97
N GLY A 217 15.96 5.45 0.90
CA GLY A 217 15.41 4.62 1.98
C GLY A 217 14.78 5.40 3.15
N LEU A 218 14.63 6.71 3.03
CA LEU A 218 14.05 7.58 4.06
C LEU A 218 12.67 8.09 3.64
N MET A 219 11.74 8.13 4.61
CA MET A 219 10.37 8.62 4.44
C MET A 219 10.36 10.16 4.39
N VAL A 220 10.60 10.71 3.20
CA VAL A 220 10.71 12.17 2.99
C VAL A 220 9.36 12.89 2.90
N ASP A 221 8.24 12.18 3.02
CA ASP A 221 6.90 12.76 3.19
C ASP A 221 6.23 12.33 4.51
N MET A 222 7.01 11.85 5.49
CA MET A 222 6.49 11.44 6.80
C MET A 222 5.78 12.62 7.50
N VAL A 223 4.60 12.35 8.09
CA VAL A 223 3.86 13.37 8.84
C VAL A 223 4.47 13.59 10.23
N ILE A 224 4.91 14.81 10.51
CA ILE A 224 5.50 15.19 11.79
C ILE A 224 4.41 15.47 12.82
N SER A 225 3.92 14.45 13.52
CA SER A 225 2.80 14.57 14.48
C SER A 225 3.21 14.65 15.95
N ASN A 226 4.49 14.43 16.26
CA ASN A 226 5.00 14.43 17.63
C ASN A 226 6.51 14.68 17.68
N ARG A 227 7.04 14.92 18.89
CA ARG A 227 8.46 15.24 19.11
C ARG A 227 9.43 14.19 18.55
N LYS A 228 9.12 12.89 18.69
CA LYS A 228 9.95 11.80 18.13
C LYS A 228 10.03 11.91 16.60
N LEU A 229 8.92 12.25 15.94
CA LEU A 229 8.91 12.43 14.49
C LEU A 229 9.58 13.74 14.06
N LYS A 230 9.56 14.80 14.90
CA LYS A 230 10.36 16.02 14.64
C LYS A 230 11.86 15.68 14.65
N THR A 231 12.32 14.98 15.69
CA THR A 231 13.73 14.54 15.77
C THR A 231 14.13 13.69 14.57
N ARG A 232 13.30 12.71 14.19
CA ARG A 232 13.56 11.90 12.99
C ARG A 232 13.60 12.72 11.70
N ALA A 233 12.73 13.73 11.56
CA ALA A 233 12.73 14.59 10.38
C ALA A 233 14.03 15.41 10.28
N VAL A 234 14.51 15.97 11.40
CA VAL A 234 15.81 16.67 11.47
C VAL A 234 16.96 15.72 11.08
N GLU A 235 16.97 14.50 11.62
CA GLU A 235 17.99 13.48 11.26
C GLU A 235 17.96 13.13 9.76
N ILE A 236 16.77 13.04 9.15
CA ILE A 236 16.62 12.80 7.70
C ILE A 236 17.20 13.96 6.91
N VAL A 237 16.85 15.21 7.24
CA VAL A 237 17.35 16.41 6.55
C VAL A 237 18.87 16.50 6.68
N GLY A 238 19.40 16.38 7.89
CA GLY A 238 20.85 16.44 8.15
C GLY A 238 21.62 15.36 7.39
N ARG A 239 21.12 14.12 7.39
CA ARG A 239 21.74 13.01 6.64
C ARG A 239 21.75 13.24 5.13
N LEU A 240 20.65 13.72 4.56
CA LEU A 240 20.51 13.89 3.12
C LEU A 240 21.28 15.12 2.59
N ALA A 241 21.35 16.19 3.37
CA ALA A 241 22.07 17.41 3.01
C ALA A 241 23.55 17.40 3.44
N GLY A 242 23.95 16.50 4.34
CA GLY A 242 25.32 16.44 4.86
C GLY A 242 25.64 17.58 5.84
N VAL A 243 24.65 18.03 6.60
CA VAL A 243 24.75 19.14 7.57
C VAL A 243 24.48 18.67 8.99
N ASP A 244 24.88 19.47 9.98
CA ASP A 244 24.57 19.18 11.39
C ASP A 244 23.07 19.37 11.72
N ASN A 245 22.67 18.89 12.90
CA ASN A 245 21.28 18.95 13.34
C ASN A 245 20.75 20.38 13.51
N ALA A 246 21.60 21.36 13.84
CA ALA A 246 21.15 22.74 14.05
C ALA A 246 20.77 23.39 12.70
N VAL A 247 21.60 23.17 11.67
CA VAL A 247 21.29 23.61 10.30
C VAL A 247 20.08 22.87 9.75
N ALA A 248 20.01 21.56 9.95
CA ALA A 248 18.88 20.75 9.50
C ALA A 248 17.54 21.16 10.15
N GLU A 249 17.54 21.46 11.45
CA GLU A 249 16.36 21.93 12.16
C GLU A 249 15.92 23.31 11.66
N ALA A 250 16.85 24.26 11.50
CA ALA A 250 16.54 25.57 10.95
C ALA A 250 15.94 25.49 9.54
N ALA A 251 16.51 24.66 8.66
CA ALA A 251 16.00 24.44 7.31
C ALA A 251 14.62 23.77 7.31
N LEU A 252 14.39 22.79 8.19
CA LEU A 252 13.10 22.12 8.31
C LEU A 252 12.01 23.06 8.85
N ASP A 253 12.33 23.88 9.85
CA ASP A 253 11.40 24.85 10.42
C ASP A 253 11.08 25.96 9.40
N ALA A 254 12.06 26.44 8.65
CA ALA A 254 11.84 27.38 7.54
C ALA A 254 10.95 26.78 6.43
N ALA A 255 11.08 25.48 6.17
CA ALA A 255 10.27 24.73 5.23
C ALA A 255 8.87 24.32 5.78
N GLY A 256 8.46 24.85 6.94
CA GLY A 256 7.17 24.54 7.55
C GLY A 256 6.98 23.06 7.91
N GLY A 257 8.08 22.34 8.19
CA GLY A 257 8.06 20.91 8.48
C GLY A 257 8.02 20.00 7.25
N ASN A 258 8.10 20.55 6.03
CA ASN A 258 8.22 19.74 4.81
C ASN A 258 9.66 19.22 4.66
N ILE A 259 9.86 17.91 4.81
CA ILE A 259 11.20 17.30 4.80
C ILE A 259 11.90 17.48 3.44
N LYS A 260 11.18 17.37 2.31
CA LYS A 260 11.79 17.54 0.97
C LYS A 260 12.28 18.96 0.75
N LEU A 261 11.46 19.95 1.09
CA LEU A 261 11.83 21.36 1.02
C LEU A 261 12.96 21.66 2.00
N GLY A 262 12.91 21.12 3.22
CA GLY A 262 13.97 21.23 4.22
C GLY A 262 15.31 20.71 3.71
N VAL A 263 15.33 19.58 2.98
CA VAL A 263 16.55 19.06 2.33
C VAL A 263 17.07 20.04 1.28
N LEU A 264 16.22 20.55 0.38
CA LEU A 264 16.64 21.51 -0.64
C LEU A 264 17.16 22.82 -0.02
N CYS A 265 16.52 23.32 1.03
CA CYS A 265 16.95 24.51 1.76
C CYS A 265 18.29 24.28 2.47
N ALA A 266 18.46 23.13 3.12
CA ALA A 266 19.72 22.75 3.77
C ALA A 266 20.88 22.58 2.76
N LEU A 267 20.57 22.31 1.49
CA LEU A 267 21.53 22.29 0.38
C LEU A 267 21.85 23.70 -0.18
N GLY A 268 21.28 24.76 0.40
CA GLY A 268 21.56 26.16 0.07
C GLY A 268 20.57 26.80 -0.91
N MET A 269 19.40 26.20 -1.13
CA MET A 269 18.35 26.77 -1.98
C MET A 269 17.41 27.67 -1.18
N GLU A 270 16.98 28.78 -1.78
CA GLU A 270 15.91 29.61 -1.21
C GLU A 270 14.56 28.87 -1.30
N LEU A 271 13.69 29.04 -0.29
CA LEU A 271 12.45 28.28 -0.16
C LEU A 271 11.56 28.38 -1.42
N ASP A 272 11.35 29.59 -1.95
CA ASP A 272 10.54 29.81 -3.16
C ASP A 272 11.12 29.13 -4.41
N GLU A 273 12.45 28.98 -4.49
CA GLU A 273 13.10 28.24 -5.56
C GLU A 273 12.91 26.73 -5.37
N ALA A 274 13.07 26.25 -4.13
CA ALA A 274 12.86 24.86 -3.76
C ALA A 274 11.43 24.39 -4.05
N GLU A 275 10.41 25.21 -3.72
CA GLU A 275 9.01 24.91 -4.01
C GLU A 275 8.75 24.81 -5.51
N ARG A 276 9.24 25.78 -6.30
CA ARG A 276 9.08 25.77 -7.76
C ARG A 276 9.77 24.59 -8.41
N LEU A 277 10.99 24.27 -7.98
CA LEU A 277 11.76 23.12 -8.48
C LEU A 277 11.05 21.81 -8.15
N LEU A 278 10.65 21.63 -6.90
CA LEU A 278 9.97 20.41 -6.45
C LEU A 278 8.62 20.22 -7.15
N SER A 279 7.85 21.29 -7.33
CA SER A 279 6.60 21.28 -8.09
C SER A 279 6.81 20.90 -9.55
N ARG A 280 7.79 21.50 -10.24
CA ARG A 280 8.17 21.16 -11.63
C ARG A 280 8.57 19.69 -11.78
N ARG A 281 9.18 19.10 -10.74
CA ARG A 281 9.54 17.68 -10.67
C ARG A 281 8.48 16.79 -10.04
N LYS A 282 7.21 17.23 -10.04
CA LYS A 282 6.04 16.48 -9.56
C LYS A 282 6.22 15.96 -8.11
N GLY A 283 6.95 16.68 -7.28
CA GLY A 283 7.21 16.29 -5.89
C GLY A 283 8.32 15.25 -5.71
N ILE A 284 9.07 14.87 -6.75
CA ILE A 284 10.12 13.85 -6.66
C ILE A 284 11.45 14.50 -6.27
N LEU A 285 11.88 14.28 -5.01
CA LEU A 285 13.10 14.89 -4.48
C LEU A 285 14.36 14.46 -5.24
N ARG A 286 14.44 13.21 -5.71
CA ARG A 286 15.59 12.72 -6.49
C ARG A 286 15.83 13.58 -7.73
N ASP A 287 14.78 13.86 -8.47
CA ASP A 287 14.86 14.60 -9.73
C ASP A 287 15.19 16.07 -9.48
N ALA A 288 14.64 16.64 -8.40
CA ALA A 288 14.97 18.00 -7.94
C ALA A 288 16.47 18.13 -7.59
N VAL A 289 17.02 17.19 -6.84
CA VAL A 289 18.45 17.20 -6.46
C VAL A 289 19.37 17.03 -7.68
N ILE A 290 19.00 16.18 -8.65
CA ILE A 290 19.78 16.03 -9.90
C ILE A 290 19.84 17.36 -10.66
N GLU A 291 18.70 18.01 -10.90
CA GLU A 291 18.65 19.28 -11.61
C GLU A 291 19.41 20.39 -10.87
N MET A 292 19.30 20.46 -9.54
CA MET A 292 20.05 21.42 -8.73
C MET A 292 21.58 21.28 -8.93
N ASN A 293 22.06 20.04 -8.99
CA ASN A 293 23.49 19.75 -9.18
C ASN A 293 23.96 20.11 -10.59
N GLU A 294 23.16 19.81 -11.61
CA GLU A 294 23.45 20.18 -13.01
C GLU A 294 23.53 21.71 -13.18
N ASN A 295 22.58 22.46 -12.62
CA ASN A 295 22.57 23.93 -12.65
C ASN A 295 23.80 24.53 -11.92
N SER A 296 24.23 23.90 -10.83
CA SER A 296 25.41 24.32 -10.07
C SER A 296 26.72 24.07 -10.83
N ALA A 297 26.78 23.02 -11.66
CA ALA A 297 27.92 22.73 -12.51
C ALA A 297 28.03 23.73 -13.68
N SER A 298 26.93 23.99 -14.38
CA SER A 298 26.89 24.96 -15.49
C SER A 298 27.29 26.38 -15.05
N ARG A 299 26.82 26.87 -13.88
CA ARG A 299 27.23 28.18 -13.34
C ARG A 299 28.72 28.27 -12.99
N LYS A 300 29.40 27.15 -12.74
CA LYS A 300 30.85 27.11 -12.49
C LYS A 300 31.66 27.09 -13.78
N GLU A 301 31.11 26.57 -14.87
CA GLU A 301 31.73 26.60 -16.20
C GLU A 301 31.61 27.98 -16.85
N ASP A 302 30.47 28.65 -16.75
CA ASP A 302 30.27 30.03 -17.26
C ASP A 302 31.12 31.10 -16.54
N ARG A 303 31.71 30.75 -15.39
CA ARG A 303 32.57 31.63 -14.58
C ARG A 303 34.07 31.37 -14.77
N LYS A 304 34.46 30.40 -15.60
CA LYS A 304 35.85 30.10 -15.97
C LYS A 304 36.17 30.65 -17.34
#